data_AF-A0A967TN54-F1
#
_entry.id   AF-A0A967TN54-F1
#
_cell.length_a   1.000
_cell.length_b   1.000
_cell.length_c   1.000
_cell.angle_alpha   90.00
_cell.angle_beta   90.00
_cell.angle_gamma   90.00
#
_symmetry.space_group_name_H-M   'P 1'
#
loop_
_entity.id
_entity.type
_entity.pdbx_description
1 polymer ?
#
loop_
_entity_poly.entity_id
_entity_poly.type
_entity_poly.pdbx_seq_one_letter_code
_entity_poly.pdbx_strand_id
1 'polypeptide(L)'
;ALRQMRRAPGFTLAALATLVLGIGAAVTIASVVRAVVFEPLPFAEPDRVVFPEMLTPDEQRFSIAEAVFLDWQREVRSFEETAAIHVRSG
;
A
#
# COMPACT_ATOMS: atom_id res chain seq x y z
N ALA A 1 -15.24 39.83 8.94
CA ALA A 1 -14.43 38.85 8.20
C ALA A 1 -14.59 38.96 6.68
N LEU A 2 -15.76 38.62 6.10
CA LEU A 2 -15.98 38.59 4.63
C LEU A 2 -15.70 39.93 3.89
N ARG A 3 -15.99 41.08 4.52
CA ARG A 3 -15.71 42.41 3.92
C ARG A 3 -14.23 42.77 3.89
N GLN A 4 -13.42 42.15 4.74
CA GLN A 4 -11.98 42.40 4.87
C GLN A 4 -11.19 41.57 3.86
N MET A 5 -11.61 40.33 3.59
CA MET A 5 -11.05 39.48 2.52
C MET A 5 -11.25 40.08 1.12
N ARG A 6 -12.38 40.77 0.88
CA ARG A 6 -12.65 41.45 -0.41
C ARG A 6 -11.80 42.70 -0.65
N ARG A 7 -11.18 43.28 0.39
CA ARG A 7 -10.31 44.48 0.29
C ARG A 7 -8.84 44.15 0.01
N ALA A 8 -8.40 42.92 0.31
CA ALA A 8 -7.02 42.46 0.10
C ALA A 8 -7.00 41.00 -0.40
N PRO A 9 -7.46 40.74 -1.64
CA PRO A 9 -7.59 39.39 -2.18
C PRO A 9 -6.25 38.65 -2.28
N GLY A 10 -5.15 39.35 -2.61
CA GLY A 10 -3.81 38.75 -2.70
C GLY A 10 -3.29 38.22 -1.37
N PHE A 11 -3.43 38.99 -0.28
CA PHE A 11 -3.04 38.55 1.06
C PHE A 11 -3.87 37.34 1.52
N THR A 12 -5.17 37.38 1.23
CA THR A 12 -6.09 36.29 1.57
C THR A 12 -5.70 34.99 0.85
N LEU A 13 -5.35 35.06 -0.44
CA LEU A 13 -4.86 33.93 -1.22
C LEU A 13 -3.55 33.36 -0.67
N ALA A 14 -2.58 34.21 -0.34
CA ALA A 14 -1.30 33.77 0.23
C ALA A 14 -1.47 33.08 1.59
N ALA A 15 -2.34 33.62 2.45
CA ALA A 15 -2.67 33.02 3.74
C ALA A 15 -3.36 31.65 3.56
N LEU A 16 -4.31 31.54 2.64
CA LEU A 16 -4.97 30.27 2.29
C LEU A 16 -3.98 29.25 1.74
N ALA A 17 -3.11 29.64 0.82
CA ALA A 17 -2.12 28.75 0.23
C ALA A 17 -1.17 28.18 1.29
N THR A 18 -0.69 29.04 2.20
CA THR A 18 0.18 28.64 3.30
C THR A 18 -0.54 27.66 4.24
N LEU A 19 -1.79 27.96 4.57
CA LEU A 19 -2.61 27.11 5.43
C LEU A 19 -2.87 25.74 4.80
N VAL A 20 -3.27 25.72 3.52
CA VAL A 20 -3.53 24.49 2.76
C VAL A 20 -2.27 23.64 2.65
N LEU A 21 -1.11 24.25 2.38
CA LEU A 21 0.16 23.53 2.31
C LEU A 21 0.53 22.90 3.66
N GLY A 22 0.40 23.66 4.76
CA GLY A 22 0.70 23.16 6.10
C GLY A 22 -0.22 22.02 6.53
N ILE A 23 -1.53 22.18 6.34
CA ILE A 23 -2.52 21.16 6.67
C ILE A 23 -2.35 19.94 5.76
N GLY A 24 -2.16 20.16 4.46
CA GLY A 24 -1.99 19.09 3.48
C GLY A 24 -0.78 18.22 3.80
N ALA A 25 0.37 18.82 4.09
CA ALA A 25 1.57 18.09 4.46
C ALA A 25 1.35 17.21 5.70
N ALA A 26 0.73 17.76 6.76
CA ALA A 26 0.45 17.01 7.98
C ALA A 26 -0.51 15.83 7.74
N VAL A 27 -1.57 16.05 6.94
CA VAL A 27 -2.54 15.01 6.58
C VAL A 27 -1.91 13.92 5.72
N THR A 28 -1.08 14.28 4.73
CA THR A 28 -0.38 13.32 3.87
C THR A 28 0.54 12.42 4.69
N ILE A 29 1.35 13.00 5.58
CA ILE A 29 2.27 12.24 6.43
C ILE A 29 1.48 11.30 7.34
N ALA A 30 0.45 11.80 8.03
CA ALA A 30 -0.37 10.97 8.92
C ALA A 30 -1.11 9.86 8.17
N SER A 31 -1.55 10.11 6.93
CA SER A 31 -2.21 9.12 6.08
C SER A 31 -1.27 7.98 5.70
N VAL A 32 -0.05 8.30 5.24
CA VAL A 32 0.96 7.28 4.89
C VAL A 32 1.37 6.47 6.12
N VAL A 33 1.61 7.13 7.25
CA VAL A 33 1.95 6.43 8.52
C VAL A 33 0.81 5.52 8.94
N ARG A 34 -0.45 5.97 8.85
CA ARG A 34 -1.60 5.11 9.14
C ARG A 34 -1.64 3.90 8.23
N ALA A 35 -1.52 4.09 6.92
CA ALA A 35 -1.57 3.02 5.93
C ALA A 35 -0.42 2.01 6.06
N VAL A 36 0.78 2.46 6.43
CA VAL A 36 1.97 1.59 6.51
C VAL A 36 2.13 0.94 7.88
N VAL A 37 1.87 1.69 8.96
CA VAL A 37 2.19 1.26 10.33
C VAL A 37 0.98 0.66 11.05
N PHE A 38 -0.19 1.29 10.91
CA PHE A 38 -1.38 0.96 11.72
C PHE A 38 -2.39 0.07 10.99
N GLU A 39 -2.37 0.11 9.67
CA GLU A 39 -3.19 -0.72 8.80
C GLU A 39 -2.29 -1.60 7.93
N PRO A 40 -1.35 -2.38 8.53
CA PRO A 40 -0.65 -3.40 7.78
C PRO A 40 -1.70 -4.29 7.11
N LEU A 41 -1.37 -4.82 5.93
CA LEU A 41 -2.26 -5.66 5.11
C LEU A 41 -3.20 -6.49 6.00
N PRO A 42 -4.52 -6.49 5.74
CA PRO A 42 -5.55 -7.02 6.66
C PRO A 42 -5.55 -8.55 6.73
N PHE A 43 -4.39 -9.14 6.95
CA PHE A 43 -4.19 -10.53 7.32
C PHE A 43 -4.41 -10.61 8.82
N ALA A 44 -5.41 -11.38 9.25
CA ALA A 44 -5.73 -11.53 10.67
C ALA A 44 -4.54 -12.08 11.49
N GLU A 45 -3.67 -12.87 10.84
CA GLU A 45 -2.52 -13.55 11.44
C GLU A 45 -1.27 -13.38 10.54
N PRO A 46 -0.60 -12.20 10.57
CA PRO A 46 0.47 -11.86 9.63
C PRO A 46 1.69 -12.80 9.73
N ASP A 47 1.96 -13.36 10.90
CA ASP A 47 3.00 -14.35 11.19
C ASP A 47 2.75 -15.73 10.57
N ARG A 48 1.57 -15.98 10.01
CA ARG A 48 1.22 -17.21 9.30
C ARG A 48 1.15 -17.06 7.79
N VAL A 49 1.44 -15.86 7.27
CA VAL A 49 1.49 -15.59 5.83
C VAL A 49 2.86 -16.01 5.29
N VAL A 50 2.88 -16.84 4.25
CA VAL A 50 4.11 -17.28 3.58
C VAL A 50 4.05 -16.97 2.09
N PHE A 51 5.18 -16.52 1.53
CA PHE A 51 5.35 -16.31 0.10
C PHE A 51 6.30 -17.37 -0.46
N PRO A 52 5.78 -18.43 -1.12
CA PRO A 52 6.63 -19.47 -1.68
C PRO A 52 7.33 -18.97 -2.95
N GLU A 53 8.64 -19.15 -3.00
CA GLU A 53 9.48 -18.86 -4.16
C GLU A 53 10.00 -20.17 -4.78
N MET A 54 10.16 -20.22 -6.09
CA MET A 54 10.93 -21.30 -6.73
C MET A 54 12.41 -20.94 -6.71
N LEU A 55 13.21 -21.78 -6.07
CA LEU A 55 14.67 -21.76 -6.18
C LEU A 55 15.11 -22.65 -7.35
N THR A 56 15.85 -22.11 -8.30
CA THR A 56 16.60 -22.94 -9.26
C THR A 56 17.90 -23.46 -8.63
N PRO A 57 18.55 -24.47 -9.24
CA PRO A 57 19.86 -24.93 -8.80
C PRO A 57 20.95 -23.85 -8.78
N ASP A 58 20.74 -22.74 -9.51
CA ASP A 58 21.62 -21.57 -9.57
C ASP A 58 21.20 -20.47 -8.57
N GLU A 59 20.43 -20.82 -7.53
CA GLU A 59 19.91 -19.93 -6.48
C GLU A 59 19.04 -18.76 -6.97
N GLN A 60 18.62 -18.76 -8.25
CA GLN A 60 17.73 -17.73 -8.76
C GLN A 60 16.31 -17.98 -8.26
N ARG A 61 15.70 -16.92 -7.72
CA ARG A 61 14.33 -16.94 -7.20
C ARG A 61 13.37 -16.47 -8.26
N PHE A 62 12.38 -17.29 -8.54
CA PHE A 62 11.31 -16.95 -9.48
C PHE A 62 9.96 -17.02 -8.78
N SER A 63 9.02 -16.20 -9.26
CA SER A 63 7.62 -16.38 -8.94
C SER A 63 7.18 -17.78 -9.36
N ILE A 64 6.33 -18.39 -8.55
CA ILE A 64 5.76 -19.70 -8.89
C ILE A 64 5.02 -19.62 -10.23
N ALA A 65 5.25 -20.62 -11.08
CA ALA A 65 4.54 -20.76 -12.34
C ALA A 65 3.06 -21.03 -12.05
N GLU A 66 2.17 -20.46 -12.86
CA GLU A 66 0.71 -20.58 -12.67
C GLU A 66 0.25 -22.04 -12.60
N ALA A 67 0.84 -22.92 -13.42
CA ALA A 67 0.54 -24.35 -13.38
C ALA A 67 0.86 -24.99 -12.02
N VAL A 68 1.97 -24.60 -11.38
CA VAL A 68 2.36 -25.10 -10.05
C VAL A 68 1.41 -24.57 -8.99
N PHE A 69 1.01 -23.30 -9.09
CA PHE A 69 0.00 -22.73 -8.19
C PHE A 69 -1.34 -23.48 -8.28
N LEU A 70 -1.83 -23.76 -9.49
CA LEU A 70 -3.09 -24.48 -9.71
C LEU A 70 -3.04 -25.91 -9.17
N ASP A 71 -1.87 -26.55 -9.23
CA ASP A 71 -1.66 -27.89 -8.69
C ASP A 71 -1.65 -27.87 -7.16
N TRP A 72 -0.91 -26.93 -6.56
CA TRP A 72 -0.90 -26.71 -5.12
C TRP A 72 -2.28 -26.36 -4.56
N GLN A 73 -3.08 -25.57 -5.28
CA GLN A 73 -4.45 -25.25 -4.86
C GLN A 73 -5.34 -26.50 -4.75
N ARG A 74 -5.01 -27.57 -5.48
CA ARG A 74 -5.72 -28.86 -5.44
C ARG A 74 -5.21 -29.79 -4.34
N GLU A 75 -3.90 -29.81 -4.14
CA GLU A 75 -3.22 -30.79 -3.27
C GLU A 75 -2.93 -30.27 -1.86
N VAL A 76 -2.58 -29.00 -1.72
CA VAL A 76 -2.16 -28.42 -0.44
C VAL A 76 -3.39 -28.00 0.37
N ARG A 77 -3.59 -28.67 1.51
CA ARG A 77 -4.68 -28.40 2.46
C ARG A 77 -4.20 -27.79 3.79
N SER A 78 -2.90 -27.60 3.95
CA SER A 78 -2.29 -27.07 5.19
C SER A 78 -2.47 -25.55 5.35
N PHE A 79 -2.86 -24.84 4.29
CA PHE A 79 -3.15 -23.41 4.32
C PHE A 79 -4.66 -23.18 4.31
N GLU A 80 -5.10 -22.20 5.09
CA GLU A 80 -6.51 -21.82 5.19
C GLU A 80 -7.00 -21.10 3.93
N GLU A 81 -6.13 -20.27 3.33
CA GLU A 81 -6.40 -19.55 2.09
C GLU A 81 -5.14 -19.50 1.22
N THR A 82 -5.32 -19.53 -0.10
CA THR A 82 -4.23 -19.44 -1.08
C THR A 82 -4.60 -18.45 -2.17
N ALA A 83 -3.74 -17.47 -2.44
CA ALA A 83 -3.93 -16.47 -3.49
C ALA A 83 -2.69 -16.37 -4.37
N ALA A 84 -2.88 -16.03 -5.65
CA ALA A 84 -1.81 -15.74 -6.59
C ALA A 84 -1.81 -14.25 -6.95
N ILE A 85 -0.62 -13.65 -6.95
CA ILE A 85 -0.42 -12.25 -7.38
C ILE A 85 0.39 -12.27 -8.66
N HIS A 86 -0.17 -11.70 -9.73
CA HIS A 86 0.58 -11.50 -10.96
C HIS A 86 1.40 -10.22 -10.84
N VAL A 87 2.71 -10.37 -10.62
CA VAL A 87 3.63 -9.23 -10.61
C VAL A 87 3.86 -8.80 -12.06
N ARG A 88 3.26 -7.68 -12.46
CA ARG A 88 3.50 -7.09 -13.78
C ARG A 88 4.93 -6.54 -13.81
N SER A 89 5.85 -7.30 -14.37
CA SER A 89 7.18 -6.80 -14.73
C SER A 89 7.03 -5.68 -15.76
N GLY A 90 7.44 -4.47 -15.39
CA GLY A 90 7.48 -3.30 -16.28
C GLY A 90 8.61 -3.36 -17.30
#